data_AF-A0A937U4R6-F1
#
_entry.id   AF-A0A937U4R6-F1
#
_cell.length_a   1.000
_cell.length_b   1.000
_cell.length_c   1.000
_cell.angle_alpha   90.00
_cell.angle_beta   90.00
_cell.angle_gamma   90.00
#
_symmetry.space_group_name_H-M   'P 1'
#
loop_
_entity.id
_entity.type
_entity.pdbx_description
1 polymer ?
#
loop_
_entity_poly.entity_id
_entity_poly.type
_entity_poly.pdbx_seq_one_letter_code
_entity_poly.pdbx_strand_id
1 'polypeptide(L)'
;MDLKILKDMPPWEWPQGTDKMLLGILRDDQRDESDRVLAAELAGDYTVINDELADVLLSIVLSGEESEDLRARAVISLGPALETAYIDEFEDPEDVPISEETFHGIQESLRELYMDTDVPKEVRRRILEGSVRAPQDWHQEAIRDAYSSDDESWRLTAVFGMGYVRGFDAQILEALESENEYMHYEAVCAAGNWEVDAAWSHITSLATTELTEKSLRLAAIEAMANIRPQEAAEILIELTQSDDEDIVDAAHENMVMSGWFPDEDYGDDDEDEKVLH
;
A
#
# COMPACT_ATOMS: atom_id res chain seq x y z
N MET A 1 24.43 -11.14 -5.77
CA MET A 1 23.64 -10.55 -6.86
C MET A 1 23.69 -9.03 -6.69
N ASP A 2 23.49 -8.24 -7.74
CA ASP A 2 23.39 -6.79 -7.61
C ASP A 2 21.96 -6.43 -7.17
N LEU A 3 21.80 -5.57 -6.16
CA LEU A 3 20.49 -5.13 -5.66
C LEU A 3 19.67 -4.45 -6.76
N LYS A 4 20.32 -3.79 -7.72
CA LYS A 4 19.63 -3.14 -8.84
C LYS A 4 18.96 -4.15 -9.77
N ILE A 5 19.63 -5.28 -10.02
CA ILE A 5 19.04 -6.37 -10.81
C ILE A 5 17.83 -6.95 -10.10
N LEU A 6 17.90 -7.08 -8.78
CA LEU A 6 16.78 -7.58 -7.97
C LEU A 6 15.59 -6.61 -8.00
N LYS A 7 15.84 -5.30 -7.91
CA LYS A 7 14.80 -4.25 -7.97
C LYS A 7 14.02 -4.27 -9.30
N ASP A 8 14.71 -4.52 -10.41
CA ASP A 8 14.09 -4.54 -11.74
C ASP A 8 13.44 -5.89 -12.09
N MET A 9 13.51 -6.87 -11.18
CA MET A 9 12.98 -8.21 -11.35
C MET A 9 11.68 -8.36 -10.56
N PRO A 10 10.62 -8.96 -11.13
CA PRO A 10 9.41 -9.25 -10.38
C PRO A 10 9.72 -10.13 -9.15
N PRO A 11 9.11 -9.85 -7.98
CA PRO A 11 9.45 -10.55 -6.73
C PRO A 11 9.31 -12.08 -6.80
N TRP A 12 8.32 -12.60 -7.53
CA TRP A 12 8.12 -14.04 -7.71
C TRP A 12 9.22 -14.73 -8.56
N GLU A 13 10.08 -13.96 -9.24
CA GLU A 13 11.23 -14.48 -9.97
C GLU A 13 12.54 -14.40 -9.16
N TRP A 14 12.49 -13.84 -7.94
CA TRP A 14 13.68 -13.66 -7.13
C TRP A 14 14.36 -14.98 -6.79
N PRO A 15 15.71 -15.07 -6.86
CA PRO A 15 16.41 -16.31 -6.58
C PRO A 15 16.24 -16.78 -5.14
N GLN A 16 16.29 -18.10 -4.93
CA GLN A 16 16.36 -18.67 -3.60
C GLN A 16 17.56 -18.12 -2.80
N GLY A 17 17.33 -17.73 -1.54
CA GLY A 17 18.36 -17.15 -0.67
C GLY A 17 18.47 -15.63 -0.75
N THR A 18 17.54 -14.96 -1.44
CA THR A 18 17.45 -13.50 -1.49
C THR A 18 17.28 -12.90 -0.09
N ASP A 19 16.41 -13.49 0.73
CA ASP A 19 16.24 -13.19 2.16
C ASP A 19 17.59 -13.08 2.91
N LYS A 20 18.45 -14.09 2.78
CA LYS A 20 19.76 -14.14 3.45
C LYS A 20 20.74 -13.12 2.90
N MET A 21 20.67 -12.82 1.61
CA MET A 21 21.48 -11.77 1.00
C MET A 21 21.08 -10.40 1.55
N LEU A 22 19.79 -10.09 1.57
CA LEU A 22 19.26 -8.82 2.12
C LEU A 22 19.61 -8.68 3.59
N LEU A 23 19.40 -9.73 4.38
CA LEU A 23 19.77 -9.78 5.80
C LEU A 23 21.26 -9.48 6.03
N GLY A 24 22.13 -10.04 5.18
CA GLY A 24 23.57 -9.79 5.24
C GLY A 24 23.96 -8.35 4.94
N ILE A 25 23.25 -7.69 4.01
CA ILE A 25 23.49 -6.28 3.67
C ILE A 25 23.00 -5.36 4.78
N LEU A 26 21.81 -5.62 5.32
CA LEU A 26 21.21 -4.80 6.38
C LEU A 26 22.04 -4.79 7.67
N ARG A 27 22.67 -5.92 8.00
CA ARG A 27 23.53 -6.09 9.19
C ARG A 27 24.95 -5.52 9.04
N ASP A 28 25.38 -5.18 7.83
CA ASP A 28 26.74 -4.70 7.56
C ASP A 28 26.77 -3.16 7.63
N ASP A 29 27.11 -2.62 8.81
CA ASP A 29 27.18 -1.17 9.07
C ASP A 29 28.27 -0.45 8.24
N GLN A 30 29.18 -1.19 7.61
CA GLN A 30 30.20 -0.65 6.71
C GLN A 30 29.73 -0.58 5.26
N ARG A 31 28.54 -1.10 4.94
CA ARG A 31 27.96 -0.98 3.60
C ARG A 31 27.60 0.46 3.29
N ASP A 32 27.57 0.73 1.98
CA ASP A 32 27.03 1.98 1.50
C ASP A 32 25.58 2.15 1.96
N GLU A 33 25.26 3.34 2.43
CA GLU A 33 23.93 3.65 2.97
C GLU A 33 22.84 3.41 1.92
N SER A 34 23.09 3.74 0.65
CA SER A 34 22.12 3.54 -0.43
C SER A 34 21.86 2.06 -0.71
N ASP A 35 22.87 1.19 -0.55
CA ASP A 35 22.70 -0.25 -0.63
C ASP A 35 21.85 -0.76 0.55
N ARG A 36 22.07 -0.25 1.76
CA ARG A 36 21.28 -0.64 2.95
C ARG A 36 19.83 -0.16 2.86
N VAL A 37 19.60 1.06 2.38
CA VAL A 37 18.25 1.59 2.15
C VAL A 37 17.52 0.77 1.08
N LEU A 38 18.18 0.44 -0.03
CA LEU A 38 17.59 -0.41 -1.05
C LEU A 38 17.34 -1.84 -0.54
N ALA A 39 18.24 -2.40 0.25
CA ALA A 39 18.02 -3.69 0.89
C ALA A 39 16.83 -3.66 1.86
N ALA A 40 16.64 -2.55 2.59
CA ALA A 40 15.50 -2.38 3.48
C ALA A 40 14.19 -2.31 2.69
N GLU A 41 14.16 -1.57 1.58
CA GLU A 41 13.02 -1.55 0.65
C GLU A 41 12.63 -2.96 0.18
N LEU A 42 13.60 -3.71 -0.35
CA LEU A 42 13.34 -5.04 -0.91
C LEU A 42 13.02 -6.10 0.17
N ALA A 43 13.50 -5.91 1.40
CA ALA A 43 13.26 -6.83 2.51
C ALA A 43 11.81 -6.84 2.99
N GLY A 44 11.03 -5.80 2.70
CA GLY A 44 9.60 -5.71 3.06
C GLY A 44 8.66 -6.44 2.10
N ASP A 45 9.19 -7.00 1.01
CA ASP A 45 8.38 -7.73 0.04
C ASP A 45 7.89 -9.06 0.61
N TYR A 46 6.61 -9.36 0.36
CA TYR A 46 5.93 -10.56 0.84
C TYR A 46 6.66 -11.87 0.49
N THR A 47 7.36 -11.91 -0.65
CA THR A 47 8.06 -13.11 -1.11
C THR A 47 9.28 -13.49 -0.27
N VAL A 48 9.81 -12.56 0.53
CA VAL A 48 11.05 -12.79 1.31
C VAL A 48 10.93 -12.42 2.78
N ILE A 49 10.06 -11.47 3.14
CA ILE A 49 9.92 -11.01 4.52
C ILE A 49 9.59 -12.20 5.43
N ASN A 50 10.28 -12.21 6.57
CA ASN A 50 10.17 -13.23 7.61
C ASN A 50 10.62 -12.63 8.94
N ASP A 51 10.49 -13.40 10.04
CA ASP A 51 10.89 -12.95 11.38
C ASP A 51 12.32 -12.38 11.43
N GLU A 52 13.31 -13.02 10.80
CA GLU A 52 14.70 -12.56 10.88
C GLU A 52 14.92 -11.21 10.17
N LEU A 53 14.24 -10.99 9.05
CA LEU A 53 14.27 -9.70 8.33
C LEU A 53 13.48 -8.64 9.09
N ALA A 54 12.31 -8.99 9.61
CA ALA A 54 11.49 -8.08 10.41
C ALA A 54 12.24 -7.62 11.67
N ASP A 55 12.92 -8.52 12.37
CA ASP A 55 13.75 -8.21 13.53
C ASP A 55 14.90 -7.26 13.21
N VAL A 56 15.57 -7.45 12.06
CA VAL A 56 16.66 -6.57 11.63
C VAL A 56 16.14 -5.20 11.20
N LEU A 57 15.02 -5.14 10.48
CA LEU A 57 14.35 -3.88 10.14
C LEU A 57 13.97 -3.14 11.43
N LEU A 58 13.32 -3.81 12.40
CA LEU A 58 12.96 -3.20 13.68
C LEU A 58 14.20 -2.72 14.46
N SER A 59 15.28 -3.49 14.47
CA SER A 59 16.55 -3.09 15.09
C SER A 59 17.13 -1.82 14.46
N ILE A 60 17.02 -1.66 13.14
CA ILE A 60 17.40 -0.44 12.43
C ILE A 60 16.52 0.73 12.89
N VAL A 61 15.19 0.56 12.95
CA VAL A 61 14.26 1.60 13.40
C VAL A 61 14.62 2.12 14.80
N LEU A 62 14.93 1.20 15.71
CA LEU A 62 15.25 1.49 17.12
C LEU A 62 16.64 2.12 17.31
N SER A 63 17.54 2.01 16.33
CA SER A 63 18.91 2.52 16.47
C SER A 63 18.98 4.03 16.21
N GLY A 64 19.30 4.79 17.25
CA GLY A 64 19.53 6.25 17.13
C GLY A 64 20.80 6.63 16.36
N GLU A 65 21.69 5.68 16.09
CA GLU A 65 22.92 5.89 15.31
C GLU A 65 22.70 5.72 13.80
N GLU A 66 21.62 5.06 13.40
CA GLU A 66 21.25 4.89 11.99
C GLU A 66 20.66 6.19 11.43
N SER A 67 20.82 6.40 10.13
CA SER A 67 20.30 7.60 9.47
C SER A 67 18.76 7.65 9.49
N GLU A 68 18.22 8.87 9.45
CA GLU A 68 16.76 9.06 9.39
C GLU A 68 16.15 8.37 8.17
N ASP A 69 16.85 8.37 7.01
CA ASP A 69 16.37 7.75 5.77
C ASP A 69 16.29 6.22 5.88
N LEU A 70 17.33 5.58 6.41
CA LEU A 70 17.34 4.14 6.60
C LEU A 70 16.30 3.69 7.65
N ARG A 71 16.16 4.45 8.74
CA ARG A 71 15.13 4.21 9.76
C ARG A 71 13.72 4.37 9.18
N ALA A 72 13.48 5.47 8.47
CA ALA A 72 12.22 5.75 7.80
C ALA A 72 11.86 4.63 6.81
N ARG A 73 12.83 4.18 5.99
CA ARG A 73 12.63 3.09 5.05
C ARG A 73 12.30 1.78 5.76
N ALA A 74 13.06 1.42 6.80
CA ALA A 74 12.84 0.18 7.53
C ALA A 74 11.43 0.09 8.14
N VAL A 75 10.91 1.20 8.66
CA VAL A 75 9.52 1.27 9.15
C VAL A 75 8.51 1.00 8.03
N ILE A 76 8.66 1.67 6.88
CA ILE A 76 7.73 1.49 5.76
C ILE A 76 7.75 0.05 5.26
N SER A 77 8.92 -0.58 5.22
CA SER A 77 9.07 -1.98 4.81
C SER A 77 8.43 -2.98 5.77
N LEU A 78 8.23 -2.64 7.05
CA LEU A 78 7.49 -3.49 8.00
C LEU A 78 5.98 -3.43 7.77
N GLY A 79 5.48 -2.35 7.16
CA GLY A 79 4.05 -2.06 6.99
C GLY A 79 3.25 -3.20 6.35
N PRO A 80 3.63 -3.72 5.16
CA PRO A 80 2.90 -4.80 4.51
C PRO A 80 2.77 -6.08 5.35
N ALA A 81 3.84 -6.49 6.04
CA ALA A 81 3.79 -7.67 6.91
C ALA A 81 2.86 -7.48 8.13
N LEU A 82 2.84 -6.26 8.70
CA LEU A 82 1.88 -5.89 9.75
C LEU A 82 0.44 -5.93 9.22
N GLU A 83 0.22 -5.42 8.01
CA GLU A 83 -1.10 -5.40 7.37
C GLU A 83 -1.63 -6.81 7.14
N THR A 84 -0.83 -7.69 6.54
CA THR A 84 -1.23 -9.08 6.29
C THR A 84 -1.54 -9.80 7.60
N ALA A 85 -0.66 -9.70 8.60
CA ALA A 85 -0.88 -10.31 9.91
C ALA A 85 -2.14 -9.78 10.60
N TYR A 86 -2.45 -8.49 10.44
CA TYR A 86 -3.67 -7.89 10.99
C TYR A 86 -4.93 -8.36 10.28
N ILE A 87 -4.91 -8.48 8.95
CA ILE A 87 -6.07 -8.91 8.15
C ILE A 87 -6.34 -10.41 8.34
N ASP A 88 -5.30 -11.24 8.38
CA ASP A 88 -5.43 -12.69 8.53
C ASP A 88 -5.75 -13.11 9.96
N GLU A 89 -5.44 -12.27 10.97
CA GLU A 89 -5.59 -12.59 12.39
C GLU A 89 -4.87 -13.88 12.82
N PHE A 90 -3.85 -14.30 12.07
CA PHE A 90 -3.12 -15.57 12.24
C PHE A 90 -4.03 -16.81 12.14
N GLU A 91 -5.11 -16.74 11.37
CA GLU A 91 -5.99 -17.87 11.10
C GLU A 91 -5.28 -18.96 10.29
N ASP A 92 -4.45 -18.58 9.30
CA ASP A 92 -3.58 -19.49 8.56
C ASP A 92 -2.09 -19.12 8.72
N PRO A 93 -1.35 -19.81 9.61
CA PRO A 93 0.07 -19.54 9.83
C PRO A 93 0.96 -19.71 8.60
N GLU A 94 0.51 -20.37 7.52
CA GLU A 94 1.28 -20.48 6.28
C GLU A 94 1.17 -19.21 5.40
N ASP A 95 0.14 -18.39 5.61
CA ASP A 95 -0.15 -17.17 4.85
C ASP A 95 0.27 -15.88 5.59
N VAL A 96 0.77 -15.99 6.83
CA VAL A 96 1.32 -14.86 7.58
C VAL A 96 2.85 -14.86 7.55
N PRO A 97 3.51 -13.79 7.07
CA PRO A 97 4.96 -13.80 6.86
C PRO A 97 5.77 -13.69 8.16
N ILE A 98 5.17 -13.23 9.25
CA ILE A 98 5.84 -13.02 10.55
C ILE A 98 5.05 -13.71 11.66
N SER A 99 5.72 -14.12 12.72
CA SER A 99 5.06 -14.70 13.89
C SER A 99 4.26 -13.66 14.67
N GLU A 100 3.27 -14.13 15.45
CA GLU A 100 2.48 -13.30 16.36
C GLU A 100 3.35 -12.59 17.42
N GLU A 101 4.44 -13.22 17.85
CA GLU A 101 5.41 -12.62 18.77
C GLU A 101 6.12 -11.42 18.12
N THR A 102 6.64 -11.60 16.91
CA THR A 102 7.29 -10.53 16.12
C THR A 102 6.32 -9.39 15.83
N PHE A 103 5.09 -9.70 15.42
CA PHE A 103 4.04 -8.72 15.15
C PHE A 103 3.76 -7.81 16.35
N HIS A 104 3.50 -8.40 17.52
CA HIS A 104 3.25 -7.61 18.73
C HIS A 104 4.49 -6.82 19.18
N GLY A 105 5.69 -7.40 19.04
CA GLY A 105 6.95 -6.71 19.35
C GLY A 105 7.18 -5.47 18.48
N ILE A 106 6.86 -5.54 17.19
CA ILE A 106 6.91 -4.39 16.28
C ILE A 106 5.89 -3.34 16.71
N GLN A 107 4.63 -3.72 16.94
CA GLN A 107 3.57 -2.79 17.32
C GLN A 107 3.91 -2.01 18.60
N GLU A 108 4.38 -2.69 19.65
CA GLU A 108 4.78 -2.07 20.91
C GLU A 108 5.93 -1.08 20.70
N SER A 109 6.97 -1.50 19.99
CA SER A 109 8.16 -0.69 19.71
C SER A 109 7.85 0.56 18.89
N LEU A 110 7.02 0.43 17.84
CA LEU A 110 6.62 1.55 17.00
C LEU A 110 5.78 2.56 17.79
N ARG A 111 4.86 2.09 18.64
CA ARG A 111 4.08 2.96 19.51
C ARG A 111 4.96 3.75 20.47
N GLU A 112 5.92 3.09 21.13
CA GLU A 112 6.85 3.76 22.05
C GLU A 112 7.66 4.84 21.34
N LEU A 113 8.25 4.53 20.18
CA LEU A 113 9.02 5.48 19.38
C LEU A 113 8.17 6.64 18.84
N TYR A 114 6.90 6.40 18.48
CA TYR A 114 6.02 7.49 18.03
C TYR A 114 5.77 8.52 19.14
N MET A 115 5.62 8.05 20.37
CA MET A 115 5.34 8.88 21.55
C MET A 115 6.59 9.61 22.05
N ASP A 116 7.79 9.14 21.70
CA ASP A 116 9.04 9.82 22.00
C ASP A 116 9.24 11.05 21.10
N THR A 117 9.19 12.24 21.72
CA THR A 117 9.36 13.51 21.02
C THR A 117 10.80 13.80 20.60
N ASP A 118 11.77 13.05 21.12
CA ASP A 118 13.18 13.18 20.73
C ASP A 118 13.47 12.42 19.42
N VAL A 119 12.58 11.52 18.98
CA VAL A 119 12.69 10.87 17.68
C VAL A 119 12.50 11.90 16.56
N PRO A 120 13.38 11.92 15.53
CA PRO A 120 13.28 12.87 14.43
C PRO A 120 11.92 12.82 13.74
N LYS A 121 11.43 14.00 13.33
CA LYS A 121 10.10 14.19 12.74
C LYS A 121 9.83 13.20 11.60
N GLU A 122 10.76 13.05 10.66
CA GLU A 122 10.54 12.20 9.47
C GLU A 122 10.41 10.72 9.86
N VAL A 123 11.19 10.26 10.85
CA VAL A 123 11.06 8.90 11.38
C VAL A 123 9.70 8.74 12.09
N ARG A 124 9.27 9.70 12.93
CA ARG A 124 7.95 9.65 13.60
C ARG A 124 6.78 9.62 12.62
N ARG A 125 6.88 10.35 11.51
CA ARG A 125 5.88 10.32 10.44
C ARG A 125 5.78 8.93 9.82
N ARG A 126 6.91 8.34 9.42
CA ARG A 126 6.91 6.98 8.86
C ARG A 126 6.46 5.94 9.88
N ILE A 127 6.77 6.10 11.16
CA ILE A 127 6.23 5.24 12.24
C ILE A 127 4.71 5.25 12.22
N LEU A 128 4.09 6.42 12.12
CA LEU A 128 2.63 6.49 12.02
C LEU A 128 2.13 5.78 10.75
N GLU A 129 2.74 6.02 9.59
CA GLU A 129 2.35 5.37 8.31
C GLU A 129 2.54 3.84 8.30
N GLY A 130 3.61 3.32 8.91
CA GLY A 130 3.83 1.89 9.03
C GLY A 130 2.87 1.23 10.03
N SER A 131 2.62 1.88 11.17
CA SER A 131 1.81 1.32 12.26
C SER A 131 0.32 1.32 11.99
N VAL A 132 -0.22 2.34 11.29
CA VAL A 132 -1.66 2.41 10.97
C VAL A 132 -2.16 1.22 10.16
N ARG A 133 -1.28 0.52 9.43
CA ARG A 133 -1.61 -0.69 8.66
C ARG A 133 -2.04 -1.88 9.54
N ALA A 134 -1.72 -1.84 10.83
CA ALA A 134 -2.28 -2.72 11.86
C ALA A 134 -2.91 -1.86 12.98
N PRO A 135 -4.15 -1.35 12.78
CA PRO A 135 -4.77 -0.37 13.65
C PRO A 135 -4.76 -0.70 15.15
N GLN A 136 -4.46 0.31 15.98
CA GLN A 136 -4.47 0.27 17.44
C GLN A 136 -5.21 1.51 17.99
N ASP A 137 -5.67 1.44 19.25
CA ASP A 137 -6.51 2.48 19.88
C ASP A 137 -5.91 3.91 19.85
N TRP A 138 -4.59 4.05 19.76
CA TRP A 138 -3.90 5.34 19.78
C TRP A 138 -3.85 6.03 18.40
N HIS A 139 -4.03 5.30 17.30
CA HIS A 139 -3.89 5.87 15.95
C HIS A 139 -4.93 6.95 15.66
N GLN A 140 -6.15 6.82 16.19
CA GLN A 140 -7.21 7.79 15.90
C GLN A 140 -6.88 9.19 16.44
N GLU A 141 -6.28 9.27 17.63
CA GLU A 141 -5.83 10.56 18.19
C GLU A 141 -4.58 11.06 17.45
N ALA A 142 -3.62 10.19 17.17
CA ALA A 142 -2.41 10.52 16.41
C ALA A 142 -2.72 11.11 15.02
N ILE A 143 -3.67 10.53 14.28
CA ILE A 143 -4.11 11.02 12.98
C ILE A 143 -4.81 12.38 13.11
N ARG A 144 -5.66 12.57 14.13
CA ARG A 144 -6.32 13.88 14.38
C ARG A 144 -5.29 14.98 14.66
N ASP A 145 -4.31 14.68 15.50
CA ASP A 145 -3.25 15.61 15.86
C ASP A 145 -2.38 15.95 14.64
N ALA A 146 -2.01 14.94 13.84
CA ALA A 146 -1.24 15.12 12.61
C ALA A 146 -2.01 15.95 11.56
N TYR A 147 -3.31 15.71 11.37
CA TYR A 147 -4.15 16.45 10.42
C TYR A 147 -4.37 17.91 10.85
N SER A 148 -4.41 18.17 12.17
CA SER A 148 -4.57 19.51 12.74
C SER A 148 -3.28 20.34 12.71
N SER A 149 -2.16 19.75 12.27
CA SER A 149 -0.87 20.43 12.18
C SER A 149 -0.83 21.45 11.04
N ASP A 150 -0.15 22.58 11.25
CA ASP A 150 0.16 23.54 10.17
C ASP A 150 1.25 23.00 9.21
N ASP A 151 1.91 21.90 9.58
CA ASP A 151 2.91 21.24 8.77
C ASP A 151 2.24 20.30 7.76
N GLU A 152 2.28 20.69 6.48
CA GLU A 152 1.68 19.96 5.37
C GLU A 152 2.11 18.48 5.32
N SER A 153 3.33 18.19 5.73
CA SER A 153 3.87 16.85 5.70
C SER A 153 3.23 15.95 6.79
N TRP A 154 2.92 16.51 7.97
CA TRP A 154 2.11 15.82 8.97
C TRP A 154 0.68 15.61 8.49
N ARG A 155 0.10 16.60 7.81
CA ARG A 155 -1.24 16.47 7.19
C ARG A 155 -1.27 15.35 6.15
N LEU A 156 -0.25 15.25 5.29
CA LEU A 156 -0.12 14.16 4.32
C LEU A 156 -0.07 12.79 5.02
N THR A 157 0.78 12.65 6.04
CA THR A 157 0.86 11.43 6.86
C THR A 157 -0.48 11.09 7.52
N ALA A 158 -1.25 12.10 7.95
CA ALA A 158 -2.57 11.89 8.50
C ALA A 158 -3.55 11.36 7.45
N VAL A 159 -3.59 11.95 6.25
CA VAL A 159 -4.48 11.50 5.16
C VAL A 159 -4.14 10.08 4.71
N PHE A 160 -2.85 9.72 4.62
CA PHE A 160 -2.43 8.34 4.42
C PHE A 160 -3.02 7.43 5.51
N GLY A 161 -2.89 7.81 6.79
CA GLY A 161 -3.42 7.04 7.91
C GLY A 161 -4.94 6.92 7.92
N MET A 162 -5.66 7.89 7.35
CA MET A 162 -7.11 7.81 7.16
C MET A 162 -7.52 6.69 6.21
N GLY A 163 -6.64 6.20 5.34
CA GLY A 163 -6.91 5.03 4.49
C GLY A 163 -6.93 3.70 5.25
N TYR A 164 -6.38 3.66 6.47
CA TYR A 164 -6.26 2.46 7.30
C TYR A 164 -7.06 2.53 8.61
N VAL A 165 -7.41 3.74 9.07
CA VAL A 165 -8.21 3.95 10.29
C VAL A 165 -9.52 4.67 9.97
N ARG A 166 -10.66 4.07 10.36
CA ARG A 166 -12.00 4.63 10.13
C ARG A 166 -12.30 5.89 10.95
N GLY A 167 -13.30 6.64 10.49
CA GLY A 167 -13.93 7.74 11.24
C GLY A 167 -13.45 9.14 10.86
N PHE A 168 -13.00 9.31 9.61
CA PHE A 168 -12.41 10.54 9.08
C PHE A 168 -13.08 11.02 7.78
N ASP A 169 -14.29 10.57 7.46
CA ASP A 169 -14.97 10.84 6.19
C ASP A 169 -15.00 12.34 5.85
N ALA A 170 -15.22 13.21 6.84
CA ALA A 170 -15.22 14.66 6.63
C ALA A 170 -13.83 15.20 6.24
N GLN A 171 -12.77 14.71 6.88
CA GLN A 171 -11.40 15.09 6.59
C GLN A 171 -10.90 14.51 5.26
N ILE A 172 -11.35 13.31 4.90
CA ILE A 172 -11.09 12.70 3.58
C ILE A 172 -11.72 13.58 2.50
N LEU A 173 -12.99 13.97 2.66
CA LEU A 173 -13.67 14.86 1.71
C LEU A 173 -12.99 16.23 1.58
N GLU A 174 -12.52 16.80 2.70
CA GLU A 174 -11.72 18.04 2.67
C GLU A 174 -10.40 17.83 1.92
N ALA A 175 -9.70 16.72 2.16
CA ALA A 175 -8.42 16.41 1.51
C ALA A 175 -8.55 16.14 0.01
N LEU A 176 -9.70 15.70 -0.48
CA LEU A 176 -9.99 15.57 -1.92
C LEU A 176 -9.97 16.91 -2.67
N GLU A 177 -10.13 18.03 -1.96
CA GLU A 177 -10.05 19.39 -2.52
C GLU A 177 -8.63 19.98 -2.47
N SER A 178 -7.64 19.22 -1.97
CA SER A 178 -6.26 19.68 -1.83
C SER A 178 -5.57 19.89 -3.18
N GLU A 179 -4.84 21.01 -3.33
CA GLU A 179 -3.94 21.24 -4.48
C GLU A 179 -2.63 20.42 -4.36
N ASN A 180 -2.33 19.86 -3.20
CA ASN A 180 -1.19 18.97 -3.01
C ASN A 180 -1.51 17.59 -3.59
N GLU A 181 -0.85 17.24 -4.70
CA GLU A 181 -1.06 16.02 -5.48
C GLU A 181 -0.95 14.74 -4.64
N TYR A 182 0.02 14.67 -3.72
CA TYR A 182 0.18 13.51 -2.83
C TYR A 182 -0.99 13.40 -1.85
N MET A 183 -1.40 14.51 -1.25
CA MET A 183 -2.55 14.50 -0.33
C MET A 183 -3.85 14.14 -1.04
N HIS A 184 -4.02 14.63 -2.27
CA HIS A 184 -5.18 14.32 -3.10
C HIS A 184 -5.21 12.83 -3.46
N TYR A 185 -4.07 12.25 -3.87
CA TYR A 185 -3.94 10.82 -4.12
C TYR A 185 -4.33 9.97 -2.90
N GLU A 186 -3.76 10.25 -1.73
CA GLU A 186 -4.07 9.50 -0.50
C GLU A 186 -5.55 9.64 -0.10
N ALA A 187 -6.15 10.81 -0.32
CA ALA A 187 -7.57 11.02 -0.06
C ALA A 187 -8.47 10.21 -1.01
N VAL A 188 -8.06 10.03 -2.27
CA VAL A 188 -8.75 9.14 -3.23
C VAL A 188 -8.70 7.69 -2.75
N CYS A 189 -7.53 7.20 -2.35
CA CYS A 189 -7.39 5.85 -1.79
C CYS A 189 -8.24 5.67 -0.53
N ALA A 190 -8.17 6.61 0.42
CA ALA A 190 -8.94 6.55 1.65
C ALA A 190 -10.46 6.58 1.42
N ALA A 191 -10.92 7.38 0.45
CA ALA A 191 -12.33 7.41 0.07
C ALA A 191 -12.80 6.05 -0.49
N GLY A 192 -11.97 5.38 -1.29
CA GLY A 192 -12.20 4.03 -1.79
C GLY A 192 -12.28 3.00 -0.68
N ASN A 193 -11.26 2.92 0.15
CA ASN A 193 -11.14 1.92 1.24
C ASN A 193 -12.31 1.96 2.23
N TRP A 194 -12.90 3.14 2.44
CA TRP A 194 -14.03 3.33 3.36
C TRP A 194 -15.37 3.57 2.68
N GLU A 195 -15.45 3.37 1.37
CA GLU A 195 -16.69 3.49 0.61
C GLU A 195 -17.39 4.84 0.87
N VAL A 196 -16.62 5.93 0.89
CA VAL A 196 -17.12 7.28 1.25
C VAL A 196 -18.06 7.78 0.15
N ASP A 197 -19.35 7.49 0.29
CA ASP A 197 -20.39 7.74 -0.72
C ASP A 197 -20.42 9.19 -1.24
N ALA A 198 -20.18 10.16 -0.35
CA ALA A 198 -20.15 11.58 -0.70
C ALA A 198 -19.00 11.95 -1.66
N ALA A 199 -17.96 11.13 -1.76
CA ALA A 199 -16.84 11.33 -2.67
C ALA A 199 -17.16 10.93 -4.12
N TRP A 200 -18.25 10.19 -4.36
CA TRP A 200 -18.59 9.56 -5.65
C TRP A 200 -18.37 10.48 -6.86
N SER A 201 -18.96 11.67 -6.86
CA SER A 201 -18.86 12.58 -8.01
C SER A 201 -17.43 13.03 -8.31
N HIS A 202 -16.61 13.22 -7.27
CA HIS A 202 -15.21 13.62 -7.42
C HIS A 202 -14.39 12.46 -7.98
N ILE A 203 -14.54 11.27 -7.40
CA ILE A 203 -13.82 10.06 -7.80
C ILE A 203 -14.16 9.68 -9.25
N THR A 204 -15.45 9.64 -9.62
CA THR A 204 -15.86 9.35 -11.00
C THR A 204 -15.31 10.38 -11.99
N SER A 205 -15.27 11.66 -11.62
CA SER A 205 -14.70 12.70 -12.49
C SER A 205 -13.21 12.45 -12.75
N LEU A 206 -12.46 12.00 -11.75
CA LEU A 206 -11.03 11.68 -11.90
C LEU A 206 -10.82 10.45 -12.78
N ALA A 207 -11.57 9.37 -12.53
CA ALA A 207 -11.47 8.10 -13.26
C ALA A 207 -11.78 8.25 -14.76
N THR A 208 -12.75 9.10 -15.11
CA THR A 208 -13.25 9.26 -16.50
C THR A 208 -12.57 10.36 -17.29
N THR A 209 -11.80 11.26 -16.63
CA THR A 209 -11.09 12.34 -17.32
C THR A 209 -9.74 11.85 -17.84
N GLU A 210 -9.57 11.81 -19.16
CA GLU A 210 -8.32 11.37 -19.82
C GLU A 210 -7.09 12.22 -19.46
N LEU A 211 -7.29 13.48 -19.05
CA LEU A 211 -6.21 14.38 -18.64
C LEU A 211 -5.78 14.22 -17.17
N THR A 212 -6.49 13.41 -16.38
CA THR A 212 -6.06 13.07 -15.02
C THR A 212 -4.72 12.35 -15.09
N GLU A 213 -3.79 12.69 -14.20
CA GLU A 213 -2.52 11.99 -14.08
C GLU A 213 -2.77 10.49 -13.88
N LYS A 214 -1.95 9.64 -14.53
CA LYS A 214 -2.20 8.22 -14.67
C LYS A 214 -2.35 7.50 -13.32
N SER A 215 -1.45 7.73 -12.38
CA SER A 215 -1.51 7.09 -11.05
C SER A 215 -2.77 7.50 -10.29
N LEU A 216 -3.13 8.80 -10.31
CA LEU A 216 -4.36 9.29 -9.69
C LEU A 216 -5.62 8.72 -10.37
N ARG A 217 -5.59 8.56 -11.70
CA ARG A 217 -6.69 7.97 -12.47
C ARG A 217 -6.89 6.49 -12.11
N LEU A 218 -5.80 5.72 -12.01
CA LEU A 218 -5.85 4.31 -11.59
C LEU A 218 -6.43 4.17 -10.17
N ALA A 219 -5.94 4.97 -9.22
CA ALA A 219 -6.48 4.99 -7.85
C ALA A 219 -7.96 5.38 -7.82
N ALA A 220 -8.40 6.30 -8.69
CA ALA A 220 -9.80 6.68 -8.78
C ALA A 220 -10.69 5.57 -9.39
N ILE A 221 -10.16 4.77 -10.33
CA ILE A 221 -10.87 3.62 -10.90
C ILE A 221 -11.15 2.58 -9.81
N GLU A 222 -10.12 2.24 -9.02
CA GLU A 222 -10.24 1.33 -7.88
C GLU A 222 -11.20 1.88 -6.81
N ALA A 223 -11.01 3.13 -6.40
CA ALA A 223 -11.87 3.77 -5.41
C ALA A 223 -13.35 3.82 -5.85
N MET A 224 -13.61 4.08 -7.13
CA MET A 224 -14.97 4.09 -7.69
C MET A 224 -15.63 2.71 -7.57
N ALA A 225 -14.90 1.65 -7.91
CA ALA A 225 -15.40 0.27 -7.82
C ALA A 225 -15.74 -0.12 -6.38
N ASN A 226 -14.96 0.33 -5.40
CA ASN A 226 -15.24 0.10 -3.99
C ASN A 226 -16.44 0.93 -3.48
N ILE A 227 -16.53 2.23 -3.83
CA ILE A 227 -17.58 3.13 -3.32
C ILE A 227 -18.98 2.73 -3.78
N ARG A 228 -19.16 2.46 -5.08
CA ARG A 228 -20.45 2.04 -5.65
C ARG A 228 -20.24 1.01 -6.77
N PRO A 229 -20.05 -0.28 -6.44
CA PRO A 229 -19.68 -1.30 -7.42
C PRO A 229 -20.72 -1.47 -8.54
N GLN A 230 -22.02 -1.34 -8.23
CA GLN A 230 -23.07 -1.50 -9.26
C GLN A 230 -23.07 -0.35 -10.27
N GLU A 231 -22.98 0.90 -9.80
CA GLU A 231 -22.91 2.07 -10.66
C GLU A 231 -21.56 2.17 -11.38
N ALA A 232 -20.47 1.69 -10.77
CA ALA A 232 -19.14 1.65 -11.36
C ALA A 232 -19.08 0.70 -12.56
N ALA A 233 -19.83 -0.40 -12.55
CA ALA A 233 -19.76 -1.43 -13.59
C ALA A 233 -19.94 -0.87 -15.02
N GLU A 234 -20.93 0.02 -15.24
CA GLU A 234 -21.14 0.62 -16.57
C GLU A 234 -19.93 1.47 -17.01
N ILE A 235 -19.33 2.20 -16.08
CA ILE A 235 -18.17 3.06 -16.33
C ILE A 235 -16.92 2.22 -16.59
N LEU A 236 -16.74 1.13 -15.83
CA LEU A 236 -15.61 0.21 -16.00
C LEU A 236 -15.64 -0.44 -17.39
N ILE A 237 -16.82 -0.82 -17.90
CA ILE A 237 -16.97 -1.31 -19.28
C ILE A 237 -16.46 -0.28 -20.30
N GLU A 238 -16.81 1.00 -20.14
CA GLU A 238 -16.32 2.05 -21.04
C GLU A 238 -14.78 2.19 -20.96
N LEU A 239 -14.22 2.08 -19.76
CA LEU A 239 -12.77 2.16 -19.53
C LEU A 239 -11.99 0.99 -20.16
N THR A 240 -12.59 -0.19 -20.32
CA THR A 240 -11.96 -1.31 -21.07
C THR A 240 -11.68 -0.99 -22.55
N GLN A 241 -12.27 0.10 -23.08
CA GLN A 241 -12.05 0.56 -24.46
C GLN A 241 -10.97 1.66 -24.56
N SER A 242 -10.25 1.93 -23.48
CA SER A 242 -9.13 2.89 -23.43
C SER A 242 -7.96 2.45 -24.31
N ASP A 243 -7.24 3.42 -24.87
CA ASP A 243 -5.96 3.19 -25.58
C ASP A 243 -4.78 2.94 -24.61
N ASP A 244 -4.99 3.16 -23.31
CA ASP A 244 -4.00 2.91 -22.24
C ASP A 244 -4.22 1.53 -21.61
N GLU A 245 -3.27 0.62 -21.82
CA GLU A 245 -3.30 -0.77 -21.34
C GLU A 245 -3.46 -0.87 -19.82
N ASP A 246 -2.77 -0.04 -19.04
CA ASP A 246 -2.88 -0.08 -17.57
C ASP A 246 -4.31 0.31 -17.10
N ILE A 247 -4.99 1.19 -17.84
CA ILE A 247 -6.38 1.58 -17.55
C ILE A 247 -7.33 0.43 -17.88
N VAL A 248 -7.09 -0.27 -18.99
CA VAL A 248 -7.87 -1.45 -19.40
C VAL A 248 -7.71 -2.57 -18.37
N ASP A 249 -6.49 -2.85 -17.95
CA ASP A 249 -6.18 -3.87 -16.94
C ASP A 249 -6.83 -3.54 -15.59
N ALA A 250 -6.69 -2.29 -15.12
CA ALA A 250 -7.32 -1.86 -13.87
C ALA A 250 -8.86 -1.95 -13.93
N ALA A 251 -9.47 -1.62 -15.08
CA ALA A 251 -10.91 -1.76 -15.25
C ALA A 251 -11.34 -3.23 -15.17
N HIS A 252 -10.66 -4.12 -15.89
CA HIS A 252 -10.93 -5.56 -15.87
C HIS A 252 -10.77 -6.17 -14.48
N GLU A 253 -9.69 -5.84 -13.77
CA GLU A 253 -9.46 -6.32 -12.40
C GLU A 253 -10.59 -5.92 -11.46
N ASN A 254 -10.99 -4.64 -11.48
CA ASN A 254 -12.05 -4.13 -10.62
C ASN A 254 -13.43 -4.72 -10.95
N MET A 255 -13.68 -5.02 -12.23
CA MET A 255 -14.90 -5.72 -12.66
C MET A 255 -14.96 -7.15 -12.09
N VAL A 256 -13.87 -7.90 -12.21
CA VAL A 256 -13.76 -9.26 -11.66
C VAL A 256 -13.93 -9.26 -10.14
N MET A 257 -13.24 -8.34 -9.43
CA MET A 257 -13.32 -8.22 -7.97
C MET A 257 -14.73 -7.86 -7.48
N SER A 258 -15.47 -7.06 -8.24
CA SER A 258 -16.86 -6.70 -7.95
C SER A 258 -17.87 -7.82 -8.24
N GLY A 259 -17.40 -8.99 -8.70
CA GLY A 259 -18.24 -10.11 -9.13
C GLY A 259 -18.98 -9.85 -10.45
N TRP A 260 -18.55 -8.84 -11.21
CA TRP A 260 -19.07 -8.53 -12.53
C TRP A 260 -18.26 -9.28 -13.59
N PHE A 261 -18.83 -10.36 -14.08
CA PHE A 261 -18.30 -11.09 -15.23
C PHE A 261 -19.05 -10.58 -16.47
N PRO A 262 -18.41 -9.84 -17.38
CA PRO A 262 -18.99 -9.70 -18.71
C PRO A 262 -19.14 -11.12 -19.24
N ASP A 263 -20.31 -11.46 -19.78
CA ASP A 263 -20.54 -12.77 -20.42
C ASP A 263 -19.34 -13.08 -21.33
N GLU A 264 -18.64 -14.17 -21.03
CA GLU A 264 -17.57 -14.72 -21.85
C GLU A 264 -18.16 -15.13 -23.21
N ASP A 265 -18.32 -14.18 -24.12
CA ASP A 265 -18.45 -14.47 -25.55
C ASP A 265 -17.04 -14.55 -26.16
N TYR A 266 -16.21 -15.43 -25.59
CA TYR A 266 -15.20 -16.10 -26.40
C TYR A 266 -16.00 -17.02 -27.33
N GLY A 267 -16.27 -16.53 -28.54
CA GLY A 267 -16.91 -17.30 -29.59
C GLY A 267 -16.15 -18.61 -29.79
N ASP A 268 -16.69 -19.68 -29.19
CA ASP A 268 -16.41 -21.05 -29.59
C ASP A 268 -17.12 -21.22 -30.94
N ASP A 269 -16.42 -20.82 -32.01
CA ASP A 269 -16.78 -21.19 -33.37
C ASP A 269 -16.59 -22.71 -33.49
N ASP A 270 -17.62 -23.45 -33.04
CA ASP A 270 -17.93 -24.81 -33.44
C ASP A 270 -18.16 -24.82 -34.98
N GLU A 271 -17.08 -24.80 -35.76
CA GLU A 271 -17.13 -25.20 -37.18
C GLU A 271 -17.17 -26.74 -37.28
N ASP A 272 -18.38 -27.26 -37.04
CA ASP A 272 -18.82 -28.60 -37.44
C ASP A 272 -18.93 -28.69 -38.98
N GLU A 273 -17.80 -28.80 -39.69
CA GLU A 273 -17.79 -29.19 -41.12
C GLU A 273 -17.72 -30.73 -41.30
N LYS A 274 -18.93 -31.30 -41.31
CA LYS A 274 -19.41 -32.35 -42.23
C LYS A 274 -18.35 -33.19 -42.96
N VAL A 275 -18.28 -34.47 -42.59
CA VAL A 275 -18.07 -35.55 -43.58
C VAL A 275 -19.26 -36.50 -43.54
N LEU A 276 -20.18 -36.31 -44.49
CA LEU A 276 -21.22 -37.26 -44.84
C LEU A 276 -20.87 -37.90 -46.20
N HIS A 277 -20.74 -39.23 -46.17
CA HIS A 277 -20.61 -40.23 -47.25
C HIS A 277 -19.23 -40.48 -47.88
#